data_AF-A0A2N2ILW4-F1
#
_entry.id   AF-A0A2N2ILW4-F1
#
_cell.length_a   1.000
_cell.length_b   1.000
_cell.length_c   1.000
_cell.angle_alpha   90.00
_cell.angle_beta   90.00
_cell.angle_gamma   90.00
#
_symmetry.space_group_name_H-M   'P 1'
#
loop_
_entity.id
_entity.type
_entity.pdbx_description
1 polymer ?
#
loop_
_entity_poly.entity_id
_entity_poly.type
_entity_poly.pdbx_seq_one_letter_code
_entity_poly.pdbx_strand_id
1 'polypeptide(L)'
;MCGDGVLGGAEDCDGADLGGATCLTVGGGFSGGALACSADCLFDTSGCTGCEITPSPLTLEKVTVADDLAGPAFVTVADMNDDGRLDLVVSSFGTISGITMPNGTLKIYTQGADVRTWELDQTVFDESAGIKFPNRTTVYDLDGDGDLDIILPSGFLACTMGGMGSACGGLMWFENAGGQWIRHDLVGVGSALFYHGATLTDVDGDGLLDLVTTGEEKAGFLGSDRAVSQWFRGEDTDARFNTTPLEIGEGMGSFPRMYDVDDDGDLDIVSAEYFVAGGAVAWFEREAAPDAQNPAGTWTRHVINTDVGPSIEALMVDDLFGDGAPRLVVSNHSNTTANAGDPESAIFVFDLPPAGQDAPWNKKKISCGIVSRAGSMFAPQAAPGIFAVGDIDGDGDLDVLASGDGDDHLYWLEQVTAGTFATHTLEEGFGQAGGTYVIDLDGDGTNELTATSYENNVLNVYVVSGAP
;
A
#
# COMPACT_ATOMS: atom_id res chain seq x y z
N MET A 1 19.65 -29.57 7.25
CA MET A 1 20.04 -29.96 5.87
C MET A 1 18.87 -30.80 5.42
N CYS A 2 17.98 -30.27 4.59
CA CYS A 2 16.62 -30.79 4.55
C CYS A 2 16.48 -32.32 4.46
N GLY A 3 15.73 -32.88 5.41
CA GLY A 3 15.46 -34.31 5.56
C GLY A 3 16.44 -35.04 6.49
N ASP A 4 17.23 -34.33 7.29
CA ASP A 4 18.11 -34.93 8.30
C ASP A 4 17.44 -35.11 9.68
N GLY A 5 16.21 -34.59 9.82
CA GLY A 5 15.37 -34.69 11.00
C GLY A 5 15.75 -33.74 12.14
N VAL A 6 16.60 -32.74 11.87
CA VAL A 6 17.03 -31.72 12.83
C VAL A 6 16.94 -30.35 12.18
N LEU A 7 16.14 -29.45 12.75
CA LEU A 7 16.05 -28.08 12.27
C LEU A 7 17.42 -27.37 12.32
N GLY A 8 17.89 -26.86 11.19
CA GLY A 8 19.15 -26.11 11.09
C GLY A 8 19.39 -25.39 9.76
N GLY A 9 19.87 -24.15 9.85
CA GLY A 9 20.18 -23.32 8.68
C GLY A 9 18.98 -22.49 8.22
N ALA A 10 18.64 -22.57 6.92
CA ALA A 10 17.60 -21.79 6.25
C ALA A 10 16.29 -22.58 5.99
N GLU A 11 16.08 -23.68 6.73
CA GLU A 11 14.85 -24.47 6.68
C GLU A 11 13.84 -23.99 7.72
N ASP A 12 12.54 -24.03 7.39
CA ASP A 12 11.47 -23.64 8.31
C ASP A 12 11.17 -24.76 9.32
N CYS A 13 11.41 -26.02 8.92
CA CYS A 13 11.19 -27.25 9.68
C CYS A 13 12.03 -28.40 9.10
N ASP A 14 12.24 -29.49 9.83
CA ASP A 14 12.79 -30.74 9.26
C ASP A 14 12.09 -32.00 9.84
N GLY A 15 11.29 -32.65 9.00
CA GLY A 15 10.58 -33.87 9.37
C GLY A 15 9.57 -33.65 10.49
N ALA A 16 9.91 -34.11 11.71
CA ALA A 16 9.09 -33.90 12.90
C ALA A 16 9.57 -32.74 13.78
N ASP A 17 10.76 -32.20 13.49
CA ASP A 17 11.29 -31.04 14.17
C ASP A 17 10.70 -29.78 13.55
N LEU A 18 9.58 -29.32 14.13
CA LEU A 18 8.88 -28.10 13.71
C LEU A 18 9.42 -26.85 14.42
N GLY A 19 10.53 -26.93 15.18
CA GLY A 19 11.04 -25.79 15.95
C GLY A 19 10.09 -25.26 17.02
N GLY A 20 9.10 -26.06 17.43
CA GLY A 20 8.03 -25.64 18.35
C GLY A 20 6.87 -24.91 17.67
N ALA A 21 6.90 -24.76 16.34
CA ALA A 21 5.80 -24.18 15.59
C ALA A 21 4.55 -25.08 15.60
N THR A 22 3.39 -24.44 15.57
CA THR A 22 2.06 -25.03 15.49
C THR A 22 1.25 -24.26 14.45
N CYS A 23 0.08 -24.77 14.05
CA CYS A 23 -0.82 -24.03 13.14
C CYS A 23 -1.17 -22.61 13.64
N LEU A 24 -1.22 -22.39 14.95
CA LEU A 24 -1.48 -21.07 15.52
C LEU A 24 -0.26 -20.14 15.36
N THR A 25 0.95 -20.67 15.50
CA THR A 25 2.17 -19.84 15.51
C THR A 25 2.71 -19.57 14.11
N VAL A 26 2.48 -20.47 13.14
CA VAL A 26 2.89 -20.25 11.73
C VAL A 26 2.03 -19.21 11.02
N GLY A 27 0.90 -18.83 11.62
CA GLY A 27 -0.03 -17.86 11.04
C GLY A 27 -0.88 -18.44 9.91
N GLY A 28 -1.66 -17.58 9.26
CA GLY A 28 -2.60 -17.92 8.21
C GLY A 28 -4.01 -18.15 8.74
N GLY A 29 -4.40 -17.38 9.76
CA GLY A 29 -5.71 -17.41 10.41
C GLY A 29 -6.15 -18.77 10.95
N PHE A 30 -5.24 -19.72 11.14
CA PHE A 30 -5.58 -21.04 11.68
C PHE A 30 -5.76 -20.96 13.20
N SER A 31 -6.89 -21.47 13.69
CA SER A 31 -7.16 -21.64 15.11
C SER A 31 -6.78 -23.03 15.64
N GLY A 32 -6.30 -23.93 14.79
CA GLY A 32 -5.88 -25.27 15.20
C GLY A 32 -5.40 -26.17 14.06
N GLY A 33 -5.37 -27.47 14.32
CA GLY A 33 -4.98 -28.51 13.36
C GLY A 33 -3.58 -29.06 13.58
N ALA A 34 -3.10 -29.82 12.61
CA ALA A 34 -1.79 -30.47 12.64
C ALA A 34 -0.87 -29.82 11.60
N LEU A 35 0.14 -29.11 12.09
CA LEU A 35 1.21 -28.58 11.26
C LEU A 35 2.15 -29.73 10.89
N ALA A 36 2.57 -29.76 9.63
CA ALA A 36 3.56 -30.71 9.15
C ALA A 36 4.75 -29.99 8.51
N CYS A 37 5.79 -30.76 8.19
CA CYS A 37 6.92 -30.30 7.41
C CYS A 37 6.92 -30.97 6.04
N SER A 38 7.06 -30.18 4.98
CA SER A 38 7.11 -30.67 3.61
C SER A 38 8.46 -31.35 3.31
N ALA A 39 8.55 -32.04 2.18
CA ALA A 39 9.80 -32.64 1.71
C ALA A 39 10.85 -31.60 1.28
N ASP A 40 10.44 -30.35 1.11
CA ASP A 40 11.30 -29.21 0.79
C ASP A 40 11.64 -28.37 2.04
N CYS A 41 11.31 -28.87 3.23
CA CYS A 41 11.56 -28.23 4.53
C CYS A 41 10.91 -26.86 4.71
N LEU A 42 9.70 -26.75 4.16
CA LEU A 42 8.78 -25.66 4.37
C LEU A 42 7.60 -26.16 5.21
N PHE A 43 6.99 -25.27 6.00
CA PHE A 43 5.77 -25.61 6.73
C PHE A 43 4.66 -26.06 5.77
N ASP A 44 4.09 -27.24 6.03
CA ASP A 44 2.90 -27.75 5.36
C ASP A 44 1.68 -27.50 6.25
N THR A 45 0.89 -26.49 5.88
CA THR A 45 -0.32 -26.07 6.58
C THR A 45 -1.58 -26.79 6.10
N SER A 46 -1.48 -27.78 5.20
CA SER A 46 -2.65 -28.52 4.69
C SER A 46 -3.42 -29.29 5.78
N GLY A 47 -2.76 -29.62 6.89
CA GLY A 47 -3.37 -30.20 8.08
C GLY A 47 -3.87 -29.18 9.11
N CYS A 48 -3.62 -27.89 8.89
CA CYS A 48 -4.14 -26.81 9.72
C CYS A 48 -5.62 -26.57 9.46
N THR A 49 -6.34 -26.16 10.50
CA THR A 49 -7.80 -26.02 10.48
C THR A 49 -8.21 -24.68 11.06
N GLY A 50 -9.42 -24.24 10.71
CA GLY A 50 -10.04 -23.06 11.31
C GLY A 50 -9.60 -21.73 10.69
N CYS A 51 -8.97 -21.76 9.52
CA CYS A 51 -8.87 -20.62 8.61
C CYS A 51 -10.19 -20.52 7.85
N GLU A 52 -11.18 -19.90 8.50
CA GLU A 52 -12.51 -19.64 7.93
C GLU A 52 -12.71 -18.13 7.83
N ILE A 53 -13.14 -17.66 6.67
CA ILE A 53 -13.67 -16.30 6.54
C ILE A 53 -15.07 -16.32 7.16
N THR A 54 -15.31 -15.42 8.11
CA THR A 54 -16.63 -15.26 8.71
C THR A 54 -17.20 -13.88 8.43
N PRO A 55 -18.53 -13.69 8.40
CA PRO A 55 -19.09 -12.35 8.38
C PRO A 55 -18.60 -11.56 9.61
N SER A 56 -18.32 -10.26 9.44
CA SER A 56 -17.94 -9.41 10.57
C SER A 56 -19.02 -9.44 11.68
N PRO A 57 -18.63 -9.65 12.95
CA PRO A 57 -19.53 -9.50 14.09
C PRO A 57 -19.91 -8.04 14.41
N LEU A 58 -19.19 -7.05 13.86
CA LEU A 58 -19.44 -5.63 14.12
C LEU A 58 -20.75 -5.16 13.49
N THR A 59 -21.38 -4.17 14.13
CA THR A 59 -22.48 -3.43 13.50
C THR A 59 -21.91 -2.17 12.84
N LEU A 60 -21.79 -2.20 11.52
CA LEU A 60 -21.29 -1.07 10.73
C LEU A 60 -22.44 -0.21 10.22
N GLU A 61 -22.40 1.09 10.49
CA GLU A 61 -23.20 2.06 9.76
C GLU A 61 -22.41 2.52 8.53
N LYS A 62 -22.92 2.20 7.34
CA LYS A 62 -22.33 2.64 6.08
C LYS A 62 -22.83 4.04 5.72
N VAL A 63 -21.92 5.01 5.71
CA VAL A 63 -22.12 6.38 5.24
C VAL A 63 -21.54 6.50 3.84
N THR A 64 -22.38 6.69 2.84
CA THR A 64 -21.92 6.95 1.46
C THR A 64 -21.61 8.42 1.29
N VAL A 65 -20.32 8.74 1.16
CA VAL A 65 -19.80 10.10 0.94
C VAL A 65 -20.09 10.54 -0.50
N ALA A 66 -19.87 9.63 -1.46
CA ALA A 66 -20.16 9.85 -2.87
C ALA A 66 -20.51 8.52 -3.57
N ASP A 67 -21.54 8.55 -4.43
CA ASP A 67 -21.96 7.44 -5.30
C ASP A 67 -22.07 7.83 -6.78
N ASP A 68 -21.67 9.07 -7.10
CA ASP A 68 -21.68 9.66 -8.43
C ASP A 68 -20.26 9.93 -8.97
N LEU A 69 -19.24 9.44 -8.24
CA LEU A 69 -17.83 9.61 -8.59
C LEU A 69 -17.37 8.47 -9.50
N ALA A 70 -16.92 8.79 -10.71
CA ALA A 70 -16.48 7.77 -11.65
C ALA A 70 -15.11 7.19 -11.23
N GLY A 71 -15.12 5.97 -10.71
CA GLY A 71 -13.93 5.20 -10.37
C GLY A 71 -13.04 5.79 -9.28
N PRO A 72 -13.55 6.09 -8.07
CA PRO A 72 -12.71 6.50 -6.94
C PRO A 72 -11.71 5.38 -6.64
N ALA A 73 -10.43 5.72 -6.62
CA ALA A 73 -9.34 4.76 -6.50
C ALA A 73 -8.65 4.90 -5.16
N PHE A 74 -8.23 6.11 -4.79
CA PHE A 74 -7.55 6.36 -3.52
C PHE A 74 -8.22 7.49 -2.74
N VAL A 75 -8.03 7.43 -1.42
CA VAL A 75 -8.37 8.47 -0.46
C VAL A 75 -7.06 8.89 0.22
N THR A 76 -6.99 10.13 0.66
CA THR A 76 -6.03 10.61 1.66
C THR A 76 -6.80 11.45 2.65
N VAL A 77 -6.43 11.35 3.91
CA VAL A 77 -7.15 11.97 5.02
C VAL A 77 -6.30 13.13 5.56
N ALA A 78 -6.87 14.32 5.61
CA ALA A 78 -6.24 15.52 6.15
C ALA A 78 -7.31 16.58 6.48
N ASP A 79 -7.07 17.46 7.45
CA ASP A 79 -7.93 18.62 7.71
C ASP A 79 -7.65 19.70 6.65
N MET A 80 -8.39 19.68 5.54
CA MET A 80 -8.11 20.51 4.36
C MET A 80 -8.62 21.94 4.53
N ASN A 81 -9.48 22.19 5.52
CA ASN A 81 -10.10 23.49 5.76
C ASN A 81 -9.75 24.11 7.14
N ASP A 82 -8.84 23.48 7.90
CA ASP A 82 -8.38 23.89 9.24
C ASP A 82 -9.53 24.05 10.23
N ASP A 83 -10.54 23.17 10.17
CA ASP A 83 -11.70 23.21 11.05
C ASP A 83 -11.63 22.22 12.23
N GLY A 84 -10.55 21.44 12.29
CA GLY A 84 -10.25 20.45 13.31
C GLY A 84 -10.87 19.08 13.06
N ARG A 85 -11.55 18.86 11.92
CA ARG A 85 -12.06 17.55 11.50
C ARG A 85 -11.35 17.08 10.25
N LEU A 86 -11.22 15.77 10.09
CA LEU A 86 -10.49 15.20 8.98
C LEU A 86 -11.37 15.11 7.72
N ASP A 87 -10.84 15.62 6.61
CA ASP A 87 -11.47 15.62 5.29
C ASP A 87 -10.90 14.54 4.39
N LEU A 88 -11.56 14.29 3.25
CA LEU A 88 -11.17 13.25 2.29
C LEU A 88 -10.73 13.87 0.96
N VAL A 89 -9.46 13.66 0.62
CA VAL A 89 -8.90 13.94 -0.71
C VAL A 89 -8.98 12.69 -1.56
N VAL A 90 -9.76 12.73 -2.64
CA VAL A 90 -10.18 11.54 -3.40
C VAL A 90 -9.71 11.62 -4.83
N SER A 91 -8.77 10.74 -5.20
CA SER A 91 -8.35 10.57 -6.59
C SER A 91 -9.19 9.50 -7.26
N SER A 92 -9.66 9.80 -8.47
CA SER A 92 -10.57 8.93 -9.22
C SER A 92 -10.04 8.69 -10.62
N PHE A 93 -10.01 7.44 -11.06
CA PHE A 93 -9.51 7.04 -12.37
C PHE A 93 -10.46 7.46 -13.50
N GLY A 94 -11.76 7.55 -13.24
CA GLY A 94 -12.80 7.67 -14.27
C GLY A 94 -13.29 6.30 -14.76
N THR A 95 -14.33 6.29 -15.60
CA THR A 95 -14.91 5.04 -16.10
C THR A 95 -14.04 4.39 -17.20
N ILE A 96 -13.44 3.23 -16.92
CA ILE A 96 -12.72 2.46 -17.95
C ILE A 96 -13.75 1.80 -18.85
N SER A 97 -13.65 2.05 -20.15
CA SER A 97 -14.54 1.47 -21.15
C SER A 97 -13.73 0.90 -22.32
N GLY A 98 -13.59 -0.43 -22.33
CA GLY A 98 -12.85 -1.14 -23.36
C GLY A 98 -11.36 -0.76 -23.34
N ILE A 99 -10.87 -0.20 -24.44
CA ILE A 99 -9.45 0.20 -24.59
C ILE A 99 -9.20 1.68 -24.29
N THR A 100 -10.25 2.46 -24.00
CA THR A 100 -10.11 3.89 -23.74
C THR A 100 -9.84 4.10 -22.25
N MET A 101 -8.65 4.63 -21.97
CA MET A 101 -8.26 5.02 -20.61
C MET A 101 -8.81 6.42 -20.31
N PRO A 102 -9.71 6.57 -19.33
CA PRO A 102 -10.31 7.86 -18.96
C PRO A 102 -9.26 8.83 -18.37
N ASN A 103 -9.58 10.12 -18.42
CA ASN A 103 -8.92 11.10 -17.56
C ASN A 103 -9.64 11.06 -16.21
N GLY A 104 -8.87 11.17 -15.15
CA GLY A 104 -9.37 11.13 -13.78
C GLY A 104 -9.77 12.49 -13.23
N THR A 105 -10.13 12.50 -11.95
CA THR A 105 -10.43 13.72 -11.18
C THR A 105 -9.77 13.66 -9.80
N LEU A 106 -9.62 14.81 -9.17
CA LEU A 106 -9.21 14.94 -7.78
C LEU A 106 -10.18 15.90 -7.08
N LYS A 107 -10.82 15.41 -6.02
CA LYS A 107 -11.88 16.13 -5.30
C LYS A 107 -11.63 16.08 -3.80
N ILE A 108 -12.08 17.11 -3.10
CA ILE A 108 -12.01 17.22 -1.64
C ILE A 108 -13.43 17.20 -1.10
N TYR A 109 -13.68 16.28 -0.17
CA TYR A 109 -14.94 16.20 0.56
C TYR A 109 -14.69 16.59 2.01
N THR A 110 -15.38 17.62 2.48
CA THR A 110 -15.25 18.09 3.86
C THR A 110 -16.26 17.42 4.77
N GLN A 111 -15.84 17.14 5.99
CA GLN A 111 -16.72 16.56 7.00
C GLN A 111 -17.66 17.64 7.56
N GLY A 112 -18.95 17.34 7.66
CA GLY A 112 -19.94 18.20 8.29
C GLY A 112 -19.85 18.14 9.83
N ALA A 113 -20.96 18.42 10.52
CA ALA A 113 -20.96 18.50 11.99
C ALA A 113 -20.74 17.16 12.71
N ASP A 114 -20.87 16.05 11.98
CA ASP A 114 -20.57 14.69 12.39
C ASP A 114 -20.14 13.88 11.15
N VAL A 115 -19.50 12.73 11.39
CA VAL A 115 -18.98 11.83 10.35
C VAL A 115 -20.03 11.25 9.38
N ARG A 116 -21.32 11.50 9.61
CA ARG A 116 -22.42 11.05 8.72
C ARG A 116 -22.76 12.08 7.65
N THR A 117 -22.17 13.27 7.71
CA THR A 117 -22.43 14.36 6.78
C THR A 117 -21.15 14.77 6.07
N TRP A 118 -21.22 14.82 4.74
CA TRP A 118 -20.08 15.17 3.89
C TRP A 118 -20.55 16.06 2.75
N GLU A 119 -19.72 17.02 2.35
CA GLU A 119 -19.97 17.86 1.19
C GLU A 119 -18.78 17.87 0.25
N LEU A 120 -19.05 17.89 -1.06
CA LEU A 120 -18.01 18.18 -2.04
C LEU A 120 -17.66 19.66 -1.93
N ASP A 121 -16.55 19.97 -1.26
CA ASP A 121 -16.07 21.34 -1.08
C ASP A 121 -15.37 21.83 -2.34
N GLN A 122 -14.40 21.05 -2.84
CA GLN A 122 -13.53 21.47 -3.94
C GLN A 122 -13.30 20.38 -4.99
N THR A 123 -13.15 20.83 -6.24
CA THR A 123 -12.60 20.03 -7.34
C THR A 123 -11.25 20.61 -7.68
N VAL A 124 -10.17 19.93 -7.25
CA VAL A 124 -8.78 20.33 -7.50
C VAL A 124 -8.51 20.33 -9.00
N PHE A 125 -8.95 19.27 -9.68
CA PHE A 125 -9.08 19.25 -11.13
C PHE A 125 -10.14 18.26 -11.61
N ASP A 126 -10.63 18.51 -12.82
CA ASP A 126 -11.54 17.65 -13.56
C ASP A 126 -10.84 16.96 -14.75
N GLU A 127 -11.61 16.21 -15.55
CA GLU A 127 -11.09 15.45 -16.68
C GLU A 127 -10.38 16.30 -17.75
N SER A 128 -10.59 17.63 -17.75
CA SER A 128 -9.94 18.56 -18.67
C SER A 128 -8.44 18.72 -18.40
N ALA A 129 -7.96 18.36 -17.19
CA ALA A 129 -6.55 18.39 -16.84
C ALA A 129 -5.71 17.33 -17.58
N GLY A 130 -6.36 16.35 -18.22
CA GLY A 130 -5.68 15.34 -19.03
C GLY A 130 -4.87 14.31 -18.25
N ILE A 131 -5.01 14.28 -16.92
CA ILE A 131 -4.33 13.34 -16.02
C ILE A 131 -5.06 12.00 -16.06
N LYS A 132 -4.35 10.91 -16.29
CA LYS A 132 -4.92 9.55 -16.30
C LYS A 132 -4.44 8.78 -15.09
N PHE A 133 -5.33 8.00 -14.50
CA PHE A 133 -5.03 7.21 -13.30
C PHE A 133 -4.33 8.04 -12.21
N PRO A 134 -4.95 9.12 -11.72
CA PRO A 134 -4.42 9.83 -10.55
C PRO A 134 -4.37 8.84 -9.37
N ASN A 135 -3.19 8.60 -8.81
CA ASN A 135 -2.96 7.58 -7.78
C ASN A 135 -3.05 8.19 -6.37
N ARG A 136 -2.42 7.54 -5.36
CA ARG A 136 -2.48 7.97 -3.97
C ARG A 136 -1.77 9.30 -3.79
N THR A 137 -2.48 10.27 -3.22
CA THR A 137 -1.94 11.60 -2.93
C THR A 137 -1.12 11.63 -1.66
N THR A 138 -0.24 12.62 -1.56
CA THR A 138 0.43 13.02 -0.31
C THR A 138 0.06 14.48 -0.04
N VAL A 139 -0.41 14.77 1.17
CA VAL A 139 -0.90 16.10 1.57
C VAL A 139 0.09 16.72 2.55
N TYR A 140 0.54 17.94 2.28
CA TYR A 140 1.50 18.67 3.13
C TYR A 140 1.50 20.16 2.75
N ASP A 141 1.81 21.06 3.68
CA ASP A 141 2.07 22.48 3.40
C ASP A 141 3.47 22.63 2.77
N LEU A 142 3.56 22.57 1.43
CA LEU A 142 4.84 22.47 0.72
C LEU A 142 5.53 23.83 0.60
N ASP A 143 4.78 24.91 0.66
CA ASP A 143 5.28 26.26 0.45
C ASP A 143 5.39 27.10 1.74
N GLY A 144 4.87 26.59 2.85
CA GLY A 144 4.95 27.16 4.19
C GLY A 144 3.97 28.30 4.42
N ASP A 145 2.92 28.43 3.61
CA ASP A 145 1.93 29.49 3.72
C ASP A 145 0.76 29.15 4.69
N GLY A 146 0.69 27.88 5.11
CA GLY A 146 -0.24 27.37 6.10
C GLY A 146 -1.50 26.72 5.52
N ASP A 147 -1.69 26.70 4.20
CA ASP A 147 -2.66 25.82 3.57
C ASP A 147 -2.02 24.52 3.05
N LEU A 148 -2.83 23.48 2.88
CA LEU A 148 -2.33 22.16 2.52
C LEU A 148 -2.29 21.98 1.00
N ASP A 149 -1.12 21.59 0.50
CA ASP A 149 -0.87 21.22 -0.89
C ASP A 149 -0.99 19.72 -1.12
N ILE A 150 -1.07 19.33 -2.39
CA ILE A 150 -1.28 17.93 -2.78
C ILE A 150 -0.25 17.47 -3.82
N ILE A 151 0.61 16.52 -3.45
CA ILE A 151 1.40 15.74 -4.40
C ILE A 151 0.52 14.66 -5.00
N LEU A 152 0.55 14.55 -6.33
CA LEU A 152 -0.19 13.55 -7.09
C LEU A 152 0.72 12.78 -8.05
N PRO A 153 1.02 11.52 -7.73
CA PRO A 153 1.48 10.51 -8.68
C PRO A 153 0.38 10.13 -9.67
N SER A 154 0.74 9.76 -10.90
CA SER A 154 -0.23 9.35 -11.92
C SER A 154 0.30 8.31 -12.90
N GLY A 155 -0.66 7.67 -13.59
CA GLY A 155 -0.45 6.69 -14.64
C GLY A 155 -0.63 5.25 -14.15
N PHE A 156 -0.72 4.32 -15.11
CA PHE A 156 -0.93 2.91 -14.82
C PHE A 156 -0.45 2.04 -15.99
N LEU A 157 -0.12 0.78 -15.69
CA LEU A 157 0.33 -0.20 -16.69
C LEU A 157 -0.67 -0.37 -17.85
N ALA A 158 -1.98 -0.21 -17.58
CA ALA A 158 -3.03 -0.39 -18.58
C ALA A 158 -2.93 0.59 -19.76
N CYS A 159 -2.23 1.71 -19.60
CA CYS A 159 -2.05 2.71 -20.65
C CYS A 159 -1.20 2.21 -21.83
N THR A 160 -0.24 1.31 -21.60
CA THR A 160 0.66 0.80 -22.65
C THR A 160 0.44 -0.68 -22.93
N MET A 161 -0.29 -1.37 -22.06
CA MET A 161 -0.47 -2.82 -22.12
C MET A 161 -1.14 -3.28 -23.42
N GLY A 162 -0.62 -4.39 -23.98
CA GLY A 162 -1.00 -4.90 -25.30
C GLY A 162 -0.43 -4.11 -26.48
N GLY A 163 0.36 -3.06 -26.25
CA GLY A 163 1.05 -2.26 -27.28
C GLY A 163 0.13 -1.36 -28.11
N MET A 164 -1.12 -1.13 -27.66
CA MET A 164 -2.13 -0.38 -28.41
C MET A 164 -2.37 1.04 -27.87
N GLY A 165 -1.72 1.41 -26.76
CA GLY A 165 -1.87 2.73 -26.12
C GLY A 165 -0.57 3.53 -26.06
N SER A 166 -0.57 4.59 -25.28
CA SER A 166 0.57 5.48 -25.06
C SER A 166 0.80 5.63 -23.57
N ALA A 167 2.04 5.85 -23.17
CA ALA A 167 2.37 6.06 -21.78
C ALA A 167 1.60 7.27 -21.22
N CYS A 168 1.27 7.20 -19.93
CA CYS A 168 0.36 8.13 -19.28
C CYS A 168 0.84 8.49 -17.87
N GLY A 169 2.09 8.16 -17.53
CA GLY A 169 2.65 8.47 -16.24
C GLY A 169 2.90 9.96 -16.06
N GLY A 170 3.06 10.36 -14.80
CA GLY A 170 3.39 11.72 -14.42
C GLY A 170 3.49 11.86 -12.90
N LEU A 171 4.18 12.90 -12.45
CA LEU A 171 4.31 13.29 -11.05
C LEU A 171 4.19 14.80 -10.96
N MET A 172 3.28 15.29 -10.14
CA MET A 172 2.95 16.70 -10.01
C MET A 172 2.64 17.04 -8.57
N TRP A 173 2.69 18.32 -8.22
CA TRP A 173 2.04 18.84 -7.02
C TRP A 173 1.08 19.97 -7.39
N PHE A 174 0.08 20.15 -6.55
CA PHE A 174 -0.94 21.18 -6.66
C PHE A 174 -0.81 22.09 -5.46
N GLU A 175 -0.45 23.34 -5.73
CA GLU A 175 -0.41 24.43 -4.76
C GLU A 175 -1.84 24.88 -4.49
N ASN A 176 -2.23 24.94 -3.23
CA ASN A 176 -3.42 25.68 -2.83
C ASN A 176 -3.02 27.14 -2.68
N ALA A 177 -3.46 28.01 -3.58
CA ALA A 177 -3.14 29.44 -3.52
C ALA A 177 -4.33 30.22 -2.95
N GLY A 178 -4.83 29.81 -1.78
CA GLY A 178 -6.02 30.40 -1.16
C GLY A 178 -7.32 30.17 -1.95
N GLY A 179 -7.58 28.92 -2.32
CA GLY A 179 -8.78 28.48 -3.05
C GLY A 179 -8.63 28.47 -4.57
N GLN A 180 -7.42 28.64 -5.08
CA GLN A 180 -7.07 28.36 -6.48
C GLN A 180 -5.98 27.30 -6.53
N TRP A 181 -6.24 26.20 -7.22
CA TRP A 181 -5.27 25.13 -7.39
C TRP A 181 -4.31 25.42 -8.55
N ILE A 182 -3.01 25.52 -8.27
CA ILE A 182 -1.96 25.74 -9.27
C ILE A 182 -1.16 24.44 -9.43
N ARG A 183 -1.13 23.92 -10.66
CA ARG A 183 -0.43 22.68 -10.99
C ARG A 183 1.04 22.95 -11.34
N HIS A 184 1.92 22.16 -10.73
CA HIS A 184 3.35 22.10 -11.00
C HIS A 184 3.76 20.68 -11.38
N ASP A 185 4.32 20.50 -12.59
CA ASP A 185 4.76 19.18 -13.07
C ASP A 185 6.24 18.94 -12.73
N LEU A 186 6.52 17.96 -11.87
CA LEU A 186 7.88 17.41 -11.70
C LEU A 186 8.22 16.50 -12.88
N VAL A 187 7.27 15.64 -13.24
CA VAL A 187 7.30 14.76 -14.40
C VAL A 187 6.02 14.97 -15.18
N GLY A 188 6.16 15.53 -16.39
CA GLY A 188 5.02 15.85 -17.24
C GLY A 188 4.18 14.61 -17.61
N VAL A 189 2.87 14.84 -17.75
CA VAL A 189 1.91 13.78 -18.13
C VAL A 189 2.28 13.17 -19.48
N GLY A 190 2.20 11.85 -19.56
CA GLY A 190 2.60 11.07 -20.73
C GLY A 190 4.01 10.47 -20.62
N SER A 191 4.63 10.56 -19.44
CA SER A 191 5.88 9.87 -19.12
C SER A 191 5.74 8.36 -19.28
N ALA A 192 6.83 7.71 -19.70
CA ALA A 192 6.97 6.25 -19.75
C ALA A 192 6.85 5.63 -18.35
N LEU A 193 7.48 6.26 -17.37
CA LEU A 193 7.36 5.90 -15.96
C LEU A 193 6.05 6.43 -15.40
N PHE A 194 5.26 5.56 -14.80
CA PHE A 194 4.12 5.89 -13.94
C PHE A 194 4.49 5.74 -12.47
N TYR A 195 3.70 6.38 -11.60
CA TYR A 195 3.99 6.51 -10.17
C TYR A 195 2.70 6.32 -9.38
N HIS A 196 2.76 5.63 -8.24
CA HIS A 196 1.59 5.31 -7.43
C HIS A 196 1.55 6.02 -6.06
N GLY A 197 2.71 6.28 -5.46
CA GLY A 197 2.86 6.97 -4.18
C GLY A 197 4.18 7.74 -4.14
N ALA A 198 4.25 8.75 -3.27
CA ALA A 198 5.46 9.52 -3.01
C ALA A 198 5.54 9.87 -1.52
N THR A 199 6.73 9.78 -0.93
CA THR A 199 6.98 10.12 0.46
C THR A 199 7.84 11.37 0.56
N LEU A 200 7.58 12.19 1.58
CA LEU A 200 8.35 13.38 1.88
C LEU A 200 9.33 13.11 3.02
N THR A 201 10.59 13.47 2.84
CA THR A 201 11.64 13.30 3.87
C THR A 201 12.84 14.18 3.53
N ASP A 202 13.63 14.59 4.52
CA ASP A 202 14.92 15.25 4.29
C ASP A 202 16.01 14.18 4.11
N VAL A 203 16.33 13.84 2.86
CA VAL A 203 17.30 12.78 2.53
C VAL A 203 18.73 13.28 2.76
N ASP A 204 19.04 14.53 2.42
CA ASP A 204 20.41 15.06 2.45
C ASP A 204 20.77 15.86 3.71
N GLY A 205 19.82 16.06 4.61
CA GLY A 205 19.99 16.73 5.90
C GLY A 205 20.10 18.25 5.76
N ASP A 206 19.62 18.84 4.67
CA ASP A 206 19.67 20.29 4.45
C ASP A 206 18.49 21.06 5.06
N GLY A 207 17.52 20.35 5.63
CA GLY A 207 16.35 20.89 6.31
C GLY A 207 15.17 21.19 5.38
N LEU A 208 15.27 20.89 4.08
CA LEU A 208 14.17 20.92 3.14
C LEU A 208 13.61 19.50 2.95
N LEU A 209 12.29 19.41 2.78
CA LEU A 209 11.69 18.12 2.42
C LEU A 209 11.99 17.80 0.97
N ASP A 210 12.49 16.59 0.75
CA ASP A 210 12.63 15.96 -0.55
C ASP A 210 11.45 15.04 -0.85
N LEU A 211 11.29 14.68 -2.12
CA LEU A 211 10.31 13.71 -2.55
C LEU A 211 11.00 12.42 -3.01
N VAL A 212 10.66 11.30 -2.38
CA VAL A 212 11.10 9.95 -2.76
C VAL A 212 9.92 9.17 -3.33
N THR A 213 10.11 8.54 -4.49
CA THR A 213 9.08 7.75 -5.18
C THR A 213 9.72 6.66 -6.02
N THR A 214 8.91 5.74 -6.54
CA THR A 214 9.37 4.72 -7.49
C THR A 214 8.68 4.92 -8.83
N GLY A 215 9.48 5.12 -9.88
CA GLY A 215 9.01 5.15 -11.25
C GLY A 215 8.95 3.73 -11.82
N GLU A 216 7.77 3.34 -12.29
CA GLU A 216 7.49 1.98 -12.79
C GLU A 216 7.12 2.02 -14.27
N GLU A 217 7.56 1.02 -15.04
CA GLU A 217 7.25 0.87 -16.45
C GLU A 217 6.99 -0.61 -16.76
N LYS A 218 5.78 -0.92 -17.25
CA LYS A 218 5.50 -2.21 -17.88
C LYS A 218 6.00 -2.18 -19.31
N ALA A 219 7.02 -2.98 -19.61
CA ALA A 219 7.55 -3.04 -20.95
C ALA A 219 6.64 -3.86 -21.88
N GLY A 220 6.56 -3.43 -23.14
CA GLY A 220 5.83 -4.17 -24.18
C GLY A 220 6.50 -5.52 -24.51
N PHE A 221 5.93 -6.25 -25.48
CA PHE A 221 6.29 -7.64 -25.85
C PHE A 221 7.78 -7.98 -26.03
N LEU A 222 8.67 -7.01 -26.22
CA LEU A 222 10.10 -7.20 -26.44
C LEU A 222 11.00 -6.53 -25.39
N GLY A 223 10.44 -5.89 -24.37
CA GLY A 223 11.21 -5.20 -23.32
C GLY A 223 11.12 -5.90 -21.96
N SER A 224 11.89 -5.39 -21.01
CA SER A 224 11.86 -5.81 -19.60
C SER A 224 11.15 -4.74 -18.78
N ASP A 225 10.24 -5.17 -17.91
CA ASP A 225 9.64 -4.28 -16.92
C ASP A 225 10.75 -3.58 -16.11
N ARG A 226 10.44 -2.39 -15.61
CA ARG A 226 11.39 -1.55 -14.88
C ARG A 226 10.70 -0.98 -13.65
N ALA A 227 11.43 -0.95 -12.53
CA ALA A 227 11.15 -0.10 -11.39
C ALA A 227 12.45 0.61 -10.98
N VAL A 228 12.37 1.91 -10.70
CA VAL A 228 13.51 2.72 -10.27
C VAL A 228 13.11 3.63 -9.13
N SER A 229 13.83 3.53 -8.02
CA SER A 229 13.68 4.46 -6.90
C SER A 229 14.34 5.79 -7.25
N GLN A 230 13.59 6.87 -7.06
CA GLN A 230 13.93 8.22 -7.49
C GLN A 230 13.80 9.19 -6.32
N TRP A 231 14.76 10.09 -6.25
CA TRP A 231 14.80 11.19 -5.29
C TRP A 231 14.76 12.52 -6.04
N PHE A 232 13.70 13.29 -5.82
CA PHE A 232 13.53 14.66 -6.30
C PHE A 232 13.90 15.59 -5.15
N ARG A 233 15.07 16.22 -5.26
CA ARG A 233 15.62 17.07 -4.21
C ARG A 233 14.75 18.31 -3.98
N GLY A 234 14.49 18.63 -2.71
CA GLY A 234 13.87 19.87 -2.27
C GLY A 234 14.75 21.08 -2.58
N GLU A 235 14.12 22.20 -2.93
CA GLU A 235 14.78 23.45 -3.23
C GLU A 235 14.00 24.62 -2.61
N ASP A 236 14.72 25.57 -2.00
CA ASP A 236 14.16 26.84 -1.52
C ASP A 236 13.88 27.80 -2.70
N THR A 237 12.96 27.37 -3.57
CA THR A 237 12.46 28.12 -4.73
C THR A 237 10.97 27.86 -4.89
N ASP A 238 10.28 28.69 -5.66
CA ASP A 238 8.85 28.51 -5.98
C ASP A 238 8.53 27.15 -6.64
N ALA A 239 9.53 26.47 -7.22
CA ALA A 239 9.32 25.14 -7.82
C ALA A 239 9.27 24.01 -6.78
N ARG A 240 9.77 24.25 -5.56
CA ARG A 240 9.91 23.33 -4.41
C ARG A 240 10.77 22.09 -4.61
N PHE A 241 10.76 21.50 -5.80
CA PHE A 241 11.53 20.30 -6.10
C PHE A 241 12.31 20.46 -7.41
N ASN A 242 13.48 19.85 -7.46
CA ASN A 242 14.22 19.67 -8.69
C ASN A 242 13.43 18.74 -9.63
N THR A 243 13.23 19.15 -10.88
CA THR A 243 12.49 18.34 -11.88
C THR A 243 13.33 17.24 -12.54
N THR A 244 14.64 17.19 -12.25
CA THR A 244 15.52 16.10 -12.66
C THR A 244 15.82 15.23 -11.43
N PRO A 245 15.23 14.03 -11.32
CA PRO A 245 15.46 13.17 -10.17
C PRO A 245 16.88 12.59 -10.20
N LEU A 246 17.38 12.31 -9.01
CA LEU A 246 18.51 11.43 -8.77
C LEU A 246 17.98 10.00 -8.70
N GLU A 247 18.57 9.08 -9.47
CA GLU A 247 18.24 7.66 -9.36
C GLU A 247 19.01 7.04 -8.20
N ILE A 248 18.28 6.46 -7.24
CA ILE A 248 18.84 5.75 -6.09
C ILE A 248 19.29 4.34 -6.53
N GLY A 249 18.42 3.64 -7.25
CA GLY A 249 18.72 2.30 -7.75
C GLY A 249 17.52 1.65 -8.44
N GLU A 250 17.78 0.53 -9.12
CA GLU A 250 16.76 -0.35 -9.69
C GLU A 250 16.08 -1.14 -8.55
N GLY A 251 14.75 -1.12 -8.51
CA GLY A 251 13.98 -1.81 -7.47
C GLY A 251 12.92 -0.94 -6.80
N MET A 252 12.31 -1.53 -5.75
CA MET A 252 11.15 -1.02 -5.02
C MET A 252 9.86 -1.04 -5.86
N GLY A 253 8.77 -0.53 -5.31
CA GLY A 253 7.46 -0.56 -5.96
C GLY A 253 6.58 0.61 -5.59
N SER A 254 5.28 0.42 -5.82
CA SER A 254 4.27 1.48 -5.92
C SER A 254 4.18 2.42 -4.71
N PHE A 255 4.51 1.96 -3.49
CA PHE A 255 4.42 2.75 -2.26
C PHE A 255 5.69 2.61 -1.41
N PRO A 256 6.78 3.35 -1.72
CA PRO A 256 7.98 3.33 -0.89
C PRO A 256 7.72 4.03 0.45
N ARG A 257 8.33 3.50 1.52
CA ARG A 257 8.28 4.07 2.88
C ARG A 257 9.69 4.39 3.36
N MET A 258 9.82 5.49 4.09
CA MET A 258 11.06 5.82 4.79
C MET A 258 11.03 5.21 6.20
N TYR A 259 12.07 4.48 6.57
CA TYR A 259 12.21 3.88 7.90
C TYR A 259 13.69 3.59 8.21
N ASP A 260 14.12 3.73 9.44
CA ASP A 260 15.48 3.32 9.87
C ASP A 260 15.47 1.81 10.12
N VAL A 261 15.86 1.01 9.13
CA VAL A 261 15.67 -0.45 9.15
C VAL A 261 16.75 -1.14 9.98
N ASP A 262 17.96 -0.59 10.02
CA ASP A 262 19.10 -1.19 10.70
C ASP A 262 19.54 -0.49 12.01
N ASP A 263 18.81 0.55 12.43
CA ASP A 263 19.00 1.35 13.66
C ASP A 263 20.34 2.12 13.65
N ASP A 264 20.76 2.59 12.49
CA ASP A 264 21.98 3.38 12.32
C ASP A 264 21.76 4.90 12.41
N GLY A 265 20.47 5.31 12.41
CA GLY A 265 20.02 6.68 12.60
C GLY A 265 19.76 7.45 11.32
N ASP A 266 19.92 6.84 10.15
CA ASP A 266 19.41 7.39 8.90
C ASP A 266 18.17 6.63 8.37
N LEU A 267 17.48 7.23 7.40
CA LEU A 267 16.24 6.66 6.88
C LEU A 267 16.51 5.91 5.58
N ASP A 268 16.13 4.64 5.58
CA ASP A 268 16.15 3.74 4.45
C ASP A 268 14.85 3.78 3.65
N ILE A 269 14.85 3.11 2.50
CA ILE A 269 13.64 2.93 1.69
C ILE A 269 13.21 1.48 1.75
N VAL A 270 12.03 1.20 2.30
CA VAL A 270 11.40 -0.14 2.29
C VAL A 270 10.19 -0.15 1.38
N SER A 271 10.05 -1.19 0.56
CA SER A 271 8.91 -1.31 -0.34
C SER A 271 8.60 -2.74 -0.77
N ALA A 272 7.35 -2.95 -1.17
CA ALA A 272 6.94 -4.11 -1.95
C ALA A 272 7.47 -3.99 -3.40
N GLU A 273 7.59 -5.10 -4.12
CA GLU A 273 8.05 -5.13 -5.51
C GLU A 273 7.09 -5.94 -6.39
N TYR A 274 6.61 -5.31 -7.45
CA TYR A 274 5.70 -5.93 -8.42
C TYR A 274 6.37 -6.16 -9.79
N PHE A 275 7.13 -5.17 -10.27
CA PHE A 275 7.73 -5.17 -11.63
C PHE A 275 9.18 -5.65 -11.67
N VAL A 276 9.77 -5.97 -10.52
CA VAL A 276 11.17 -6.39 -10.40
C VAL A 276 11.21 -7.91 -10.32
N ALA A 277 11.97 -8.55 -11.21
CA ALA A 277 12.14 -9.99 -11.17
C ALA A 277 13.03 -10.41 -9.99
N GLY A 278 12.60 -11.43 -9.25
CA GLY A 278 13.42 -12.02 -8.17
C GLY A 278 13.35 -11.28 -6.82
N GLY A 279 12.41 -10.35 -6.65
CA GLY A 279 12.07 -9.74 -5.36
C GLY A 279 10.56 -9.57 -5.23
N ALA A 280 10.04 -9.78 -4.03
CA ALA A 280 8.66 -9.49 -3.63
C ALA A 280 8.62 -8.31 -2.65
N VAL A 281 9.61 -8.24 -1.78
CA VAL A 281 9.78 -7.21 -0.76
C VAL A 281 11.27 -6.95 -0.61
N ALA A 282 11.67 -5.69 -0.56
CA ALA A 282 13.07 -5.30 -0.47
C ALA A 282 13.20 -3.96 0.26
N TRP A 283 14.43 -3.63 0.64
CA TRP A 283 14.78 -2.31 1.11
C TRP A 283 16.11 -1.84 0.51
N PHE A 284 16.31 -0.53 0.49
CA PHE A 284 17.58 0.11 0.19
C PHE A 284 18.17 0.68 1.47
N GLU A 285 19.30 0.12 1.91
CA GLU A 285 20.15 0.65 2.97
C GLU A 285 20.86 1.88 2.47
N ARG A 286 20.83 2.97 3.24
CA ARG A 286 21.67 4.12 2.98
C ARG A 286 23.02 3.95 3.66
N GLU A 287 24.07 3.75 2.86
CA GLU A 287 25.43 3.57 3.40
C GLU A 287 26.20 4.90 3.56
N ALA A 288 25.84 5.90 2.76
CA ALA A 288 26.53 7.19 2.77
C ALA A 288 25.64 8.32 2.27
N ALA A 289 25.75 9.45 2.95
CA ALA A 289 25.14 10.70 2.53
C ALA A 289 25.60 11.16 1.13
N PRO A 290 24.76 11.93 0.42
CA PRO A 290 25.09 12.53 -0.87
C PRO A 290 26.40 13.30 -0.91
N ASP A 291 27.17 13.12 -1.99
CA ASP A 291 28.38 13.90 -2.25
C ASP A 291 28.58 14.22 -3.75
N ALA A 292 29.68 14.91 -4.09
CA ALA A 292 29.94 15.32 -5.47
C ALA A 292 30.25 14.15 -6.44
N GLN A 293 30.58 12.97 -5.92
CA GLN A 293 30.83 11.76 -6.69
C GLN A 293 29.56 10.91 -6.81
N ASN A 294 28.80 10.80 -5.73
CA ASN A 294 27.55 10.07 -5.61
C ASN A 294 26.45 11.05 -5.17
N PRO A 295 25.85 11.81 -6.10
CA PRO A 295 24.89 12.85 -5.77
C PRO A 295 23.60 12.32 -5.15
N ALA A 296 23.27 11.04 -5.37
CA ALA A 296 22.16 10.36 -4.71
C ALA A 296 22.50 9.82 -3.31
N GLY A 297 23.77 9.87 -2.90
CA GLY A 297 24.30 9.03 -1.82
C GLY A 297 24.70 7.63 -2.31
N THR A 298 25.18 6.80 -1.39
CA THR A 298 25.46 5.38 -1.66
C THR A 298 24.36 4.54 -1.02
N TRP A 299 23.77 3.64 -1.78
CA TRP A 299 22.68 2.78 -1.34
C TRP A 299 22.94 1.33 -1.71
N THR A 300 22.60 0.41 -0.80
CA THR A 300 22.69 -1.03 -1.02
C THR A 300 21.30 -1.66 -0.97
N ARG A 301 20.92 -2.38 -2.03
CA ARG A 301 19.62 -3.08 -2.08
C ARG A 301 19.70 -4.42 -1.38
N HIS A 302 18.77 -4.66 -0.46
CA HIS A 302 18.60 -5.93 0.25
C HIS A 302 17.24 -6.54 -0.07
N VAL A 303 17.23 -7.83 -0.39
CA VAL A 303 15.99 -8.57 -0.63
C VAL A 303 15.48 -9.12 0.70
N ILE A 304 14.28 -8.73 1.09
CA ILE A 304 13.61 -9.24 2.30
C ILE A 304 12.98 -10.60 1.99
N ASN A 305 12.25 -10.68 0.87
CA ASN A 305 11.52 -11.88 0.51
C ASN A 305 11.33 -12.03 -1.01
N THR A 306 11.22 -13.28 -1.48
CA THR A 306 10.99 -13.62 -2.89
C THR A 306 9.85 -14.60 -3.14
N ASP A 307 9.30 -15.22 -2.09
CA ASP A 307 8.41 -16.38 -2.21
C ASP A 307 6.94 -16.06 -1.88
N VAL A 308 6.63 -14.85 -1.39
CA VAL A 308 5.23 -14.37 -1.29
C VAL A 308 4.66 -13.92 -2.63
N GLY A 309 5.47 -13.83 -3.69
CA GLY A 309 5.02 -13.41 -5.02
C GLY A 309 4.96 -11.89 -5.19
N PRO A 310 4.54 -11.38 -6.36
CA PRO A 310 4.47 -9.94 -6.63
C PRO A 310 3.68 -9.24 -5.52
N SER A 311 4.19 -8.12 -5.01
CA SER A 311 3.56 -7.39 -3.91
C SER A 311 3.32 -5.93 -4.29
N ILE A 312 2.26 -5.33 -3.73
CA ILE A 312 1.85 -3.97 -4.10
C ILE A 312 2.09 -2.95 -2.99
N GLU A 313 1.89 -3.32 -1.73
CA GLU A 313 2.10 -2.42 -0.59
C GLU A 313 2.89 -3.13 0.52
N ALA A 314 3.81 -2.37 1.12
CA ALA A 314 4.52 -2.72 2.33
C ALA A 314 4.48 -1.51 3.28
N LEU A 315 4.12 -1.75 4.55
CA LEU A 315 3.94 -0.72 5.56
C LEU A 315 4.65 -1.12 6.84
N MET A 316 5.55 -0.26 7.32
CA MET A 316 6.14 -0.39 8.65
C MET A 316 5.12 0.04 9.71
N VAL A 317 4.92 -0.82 10.71
CA VAL A 317 4.01 -0.62 11.84
C VAL A 317 4.79 -0.83 13.14
N ASP A 318 4.88 0.20 13.98
CA ASP A 318 5.79 0.21 15.13
C ASP A 318 5.45 -0.82 16.23
N ASP A 319 4.17 -1.14 16.41
CA ASP A 319 3.75 -2.07 17.48
C ASP A 319 2.49 -2.87 17.11
N LEU A 320 2.53 -3.55 15.96
CA LEU A 320 1.38 -4.31 15.47
C LEU A 320 0.84 -5.33 16.49
N PHE A 321 1.71 -6.00 17.25
CA PHE A 321 1.30 -7.07 18.19
C PHE A 321 1.28 -6.64 19.66
N GLY A 322 1.47 -5.35 19.96
CA GLY A 322 1.49 -4.83 21.34
C GLY A 322 2.69 -5.27 22.19
N ASP A 323 3.80 -5.65 21.57
CA ASP A 323 5.04 -6.07 22.22
C ASP A 323 6.19 -5.06 22.10
N GLY A 324 5.92 -3.90 21.51
CA GLY A 324 6.85 -2.79 21.30
C GLY A 324 7.84 -2.99 20.16
N ALA A 325 7.64 -4.01 19.31
CA ALA A 325 8.53 -4.30 18.18
C ALA A 325 7.92 -3.92 16.83
N PRO A 326 8.67 -3.21 15.96
CA PRO A 326 8.19 -2.83 14.64
C PRO A 326 8.11 -4.02 13.71
N ARG A 327 7.17 -3.97 12.78
CA ARG A 327 6.89 -5.04 11.81
C ARG A 327 6.53 -4.48 10.46
N LEU A 328 6.94 -5.18 9.41
CA LEU A 328 6.54 -4.86 8.05
C LEU A 328 5.31 -5.69 7.66
N VAL A 329 4.18 -5.02 7.43
CA VAL A 329 2.97 -5.63 6.88
C VAL A 329 3.00 -5.52 5.37
N VAL A 330 2.66 -6.59 4.65
CA VAL A 330 2.77 -6.68 3.19
C VAL A 330 1.53 -7.32 2.59
N SER A 331 1.00 -6.74 1.53
CA SER A 331 -0.01 -7.35 0.67
C SER A 331 0.63 -7.91 -0.60
N ASN A 332 0.59 -9.24 -0.78
CA ASN A 332 1.03 -9.83 -2.04
C ASN A 332 -0.10 -9.72 -3.07
N HIS A 333 0.15 -9.06 -4.19
CA HIS A 333 -0.84 -8.77 -5.21
C HIS A 333 -0.86 -9.90 -6.25
N SER A 334 -1.22 -11.11 -5.81
CA SER A 334 -1.17 -12.34 -6.62
C SER A 334 -2.50 -12.65 -7.31
N ASN A 335 -2.49 -13.46 -8.39
CA ASN A 335 -3.70 -13.93 -9.04
C ASN A 335 -3.70 -15.45 -9.23
N THR A 336 -4.03 -16.16 -8.15
CA THR A 336 -4.16 -17.62 -8.12
C THR A 336 -5.22 -18.18 -9.08
N THR A 337 -6.24 -17.39 -9.43
CA THR A 337 -7.30 -17.79 -10.38
C THR A 337 -6.81 -17.78 -11.83
N ALA A 338 -6.03 -16.77 -12.23
CA ALA A 338 -5.44 -16.70 -13.56
C ALA A 338 -4.19 -17.59 -13.67
N ASN A 339 -3.41 -17.69 -12.60
CA ASN A 339 -2.16 -18.41 -12.53
C ASN A 339 -2.13 -19.31 -11.29
N ALA A 340 -2.50 -20.58 -11.44
CA ALA A 340 -2.54 -21.54 -10.33
C ALA A 340 -1.18 -21.84 -9.66
N GLY A 341 -0.07 -21.31 -10.21
CA GLY A 341 1.27 -21.40 -9.63
C GLY A 341 1.68 -20.18 -8.81
N ASP A 342 0.87 -19.12 -8.78
CA ASP A 342 1.13 -17.96 -7.93
C ASP A 342 0.98 -18.36 -6.45
N PRO A 343 1.77 -17.78 -5.53
CA PRO A 343 1.53 -17.89 -4.10
C PRO A 343 0.11 -17.47 -3.72
N GLU A 344 -0.38 -17.98 -2.60
CA GLU A 344 -1.70 -17.60 -2.07
C GLU A 344 -1.78 -16.08 -1.85
N SER A 345 -2.83 -15.46 -2.38
CA SER A 345 -3.21 -14.08 -2.09
C SER A 345 -3.48 -13.89 -0.60
N ALA A 346 -2.70 -13.05 0.05
CA ALA A 346 -2.70 -12.87 1.50
C ALA A 346 -2.03 -11.58 1.98
N ILE A 347 -2.28 -11.25 3.24
CA ILE A 347 -1.50 -10.30 4.02
C ILE A 347 -0.45 -11.06 4.82
N PHE A 348 0.79 -10.59 4.76
CA PHE A 348 1.95 -11.12 5.47
C PHE A 348 2.51 -10.09 6.44
N VAL A 349 3.16 -10.57 7.48
CA VAL A 349 3.90 -9.78 8.45
C VAL A 349 5.33 -10.31 8.50
N PHE A 350 6.30 -9.41 8.47
CA PHE A 350 7.71 -9.73 8.61
C PHE A 350 8.28 -9.07 9.86
N ASP A 351 8.88 -9.88 10.74
CA ASP A 351 9.65 -9.37 11.87
C ASP A 351 11.03 -8.94 11.39
N LEU A 352 11.45 -7.75 11.82
CA LEU A 352 12.78 -7.22 11.52
C LEU A 352 13.86 -8.10 12.17
N PRO A 353 15.00 -8.32 11.51
CA PRO A 353 16.15 -8.92 12.17
C PRO A 353 16.61 -8.00 13.32
N PRO A 354 17.32 -8.53 14.33
CA PRO A 354 17.90 -7.66 15.34
C PRO A 354 18.81 -6.61 14.70
N ALA A 355 18.75 -5.37 15.19
CA ALA A 355 19.52 -4.22 14.68
C ALA A 355 20.98 -4.56 14.34
N GLY A 356 21.44 -4.09 13.18
CA GLY A 356 22.77 -4.33 12.65
C GLY A 356 23.09 -5.78 12.25
N GLN A 357 22.09 -6.65 12.10
CA GLN A 357 22.28 -8.02 11.61
C GLN A 357 21.67 -8.22 10.22
N ASP A 358 22.51 -8.63 9.27
CA ASP A 358 22.08 -9.18 7.98
C ASP A 358 21.58 -10.61 8.18
N ALA A 359 20.31 -10.72 8.58
CA ALA A 359 19.61 -11.98 8.80
C ALA A 359 18.25 -11.99 8.07
N PRO A 360 17.76 -13.17 7.65
CA PRO A 360 16.44 -13.28 7.05
C PRO A 360 15.34 -12.76 7.98
N TRP A 361 14.36 -12.07 7.40
CA TRP A 361 13.20 -11.59 8.14
C TRP A 361 12.23 -12.74 8.38
N ASN A 362 11.76 -12.89 9.61
CA ASN A 362 10.82 -13.95 9.93
C ASN A 362 9.45 -13.60 9.36
N LYS A 363 8.93 -14.45 8.47
CA LYS A 363 7.67 -14.23 7.76
C LYS A 363 6.52 -14.96 8.46
N LYS A 364 5.36 -14.29 8.54
CA LYS A 364 4.09 -14.86 9.00
C LYS A 364 2.96 -14.46 8.07
N LYS A 365 2.12 -15.42 7.63
CA LYS A 365 0.84 -15.09 6.97
C LYS A 365 -0.17 -14.70 8.05
N ILE A 366 -1.01 -13.69 7.84
CA ILE A 366 -2.04 -13.30 8.83
C ILE A 366 -3.47 -13.34 8.28
N SER A 367 -3.65 -13.46 6.97
CA SER A 367 -4.99 -13.55 6.35
C SER A 367 -5.34 -14.98 5.89
N CYS A 368 -6.61 -15.13 5.50
CA CYS A 368 -7.21 -16.34 4.98
C CYS A 368 -8.10 -16.09 3.78
N GLY A 369 -8.05 -17.00 2.79
CA GLY A 369 -9.14 -17.19 1.82
C GLY A 369 -9.38 -16.05 0.82
N ILE A 370 -8.47 -15.07 0.75
CA ILE A 370 -8.51 -14.01 -0.25
C ILE A 370 -8.20 -14.65 -1.61
N VAL A 371 -9.06 -14.46 -2.60
CA VAL A 371 -8.90 -15.06 -3.93
C VAL A 371 -9.32 -14.06 -5.00
N SER A 372 -8.35 -13.66 -5.83
CA SER A 372 -8.61 -12.79 -6.97
C SER A 372 -9.59 -13.42 -7.97
N ARG A 373 -10.45 -12.61 -8.58
CA ARG A 373 -11.24 -12.99 -9.76
C ARG A 373 -10.32 -13.15 -10.98
N ALA A 374 -10.78 -13.87 -12.01
CA ALA A 374 -9.96 -14.17 -13.19
C ALA A 374 -9.50 -12.94 -14.01
N GLY A 375 -10.14 -11.78 -13.82
CA GLY A 375 -9.86 -10.54 -14.53
C GLY A 375 -10.01 -10.61 -16.05
N SER A 376 -9.57 -9.54 -16.72
CA SER A 376 -9.48 -9.47 -18.18
C SER A 376 -8.13 -8.89 -18.59
N MET A 377 -7.80 -8.92 -19.88
CA MET A 377 -6.57 -8.27 -20.32
C MET A 377 -6.57 -6.79 -19.96
N PHE A 378 -7.68 -6.04 -20.14
CA PHE A 378 -7.73 -4.59 -19.92
C PHE A 378 -8.02 -4.16 -18.47
N ALA A 379 -8.35 -5.11 -17.62
CA ALA A 379 -8.57 -4.94 -16.20
C ALA A 379 -8.02 -6.20 -15.51
N PRO A 380 -6.68 -6.36 -15.46
CA PRO A 380 -6.08 -7.46 -14.72
C PRO A 380 -6.52 -7.35 -13.27
N GLN A 381 -6.81 -8.48 -12.65
CA GLN A 381 -7.26 -8.55 -11.27
C GLN A 381 -6.15 -9.23 -10.48
N ALA A 382 -5.86 -8.75 -9.29
CA ALA A 382 -4.93 -9.38 -8.35
C ALA A 382 -5.32 -8.97 -6.93
N ALA A 383 -5.00 -9.81 -5.96
CA ALA A 383 -5.49 -9.67 -4.60
C ALA A 383 -4.46 -10.16 -3.59
N PRO A 384 -4.51 -9.67 -2.33
CA PRO A 384 -5.20 -8.44 -1.93
C PRO A 384 -4.59 -7.18 -2.56
N GLY A 385 -5.31 -6.07 -2.48
CA GLY A 385 -4.82 -4.76 -2.84
C GLY A 385 -4.18 -4.05 -1.64
N ILE A 386 -4.43 -2.74 -1.56
CA ILE A 386 -3.98 -1.84 -0.50
C ILE A 386 -4.68 -2.18 0.83
N PHE A 387 -4.02 -1.85 1.93
CA PHE A 387 -4.57 -2.03 3.27
C PHE A 387 -4.33 -0.81 4.17
N ALA A 388 -5.00 -0.81 5.31
CA ALA A 388 -4.77 0.12 6.41
C ALA A 388 -4.68 -0.65 7.73
N VAL A 389 -4.01 -0.04 8.71
CA VAL A 389 -3.80 -0.60 10.05
C VAL A 389 -4.34 0.38 11.08
N GLY A 390 -5.09 -0.12 12.05
CA GLY A 390 -5.67 0.65 13.15
C GLY A 390 -6.60 -0.20 14.00
N ASP A 391 -7.00 0.28 15.17
CA ASP A 391 -7.91 -0.40 16.09
C ASP A 391 -9.36 -0.28 15.57
N ILE A 392 -9.93 -1.35 15.00
CA ILE A 392 -11.23 -1.28 14.31
C ILE A 392 -12.38 -1.50 15.29
N ASP A 393 -12.22 -2.36 16.30
CA ASP A 393 -13.28 -2.71 17.24
C ASP A 393 -13.18 -2.03 18.61
N GLY A 394 -12.12 -1.25 18.83
CA GLY A 394 -11.90 -0.42 20.02
C GLY A 394 -11.36 -1.19 21.21
N ASP A 395 -10.76 -2.37 21.01
CA ASP A 395 -10.21 -3.19 22.08
C ASP A 395 -8.77 -2.82 22.48
N GLY A 396 -8.13 -1.96 21.68
CA GLY A 396 -6.82 -1.38 21.93
C GLY A 396 -5.66 -2.09 21.25
N ASP A 397 -5.89 -3.13 20.46
CA ASP A 397 -4.89 -3.68 19.55
C ASP A 397 -5.08 -3.22 18.09
N LEU A 398 -4.08 -3.50 17.25
CA LEU A 398 -4.06 -3.03 15.87
C LEU A 398 -4.56 -4.12 14.92
N ASP A 399 -5.61 -3.80 14.19
CA ASP A 399 -6.20 -4.62 13.15
C ASP A 399 -5.71 -4.24 11.75
N VAL A 400 -6.13 -5.02 10.75
CA VAL A 400 -5.90 -4.69 9.33
C VAL A 400 -7.21 -4.62 8.55
N LEU A 401 -7.48 -3.47 7.94
CA LEU A 401 -8.50 -3.30 6.91
C LEU A 401 -7.86 -3.56 5.54
N ALA A 402 -8.26 -4.61 4.84
CA ALA A 402 -7.67 -4.97 3.54
C ALA A 402 -8.71 -4.86 2.42
N SER A 403 -8.35 -4.14 1.36
CA SER A 403 -9.04 -4.24 0.08
C SER A 403 -8.74 -5.59 -0.56
N GLY A 404 -9.78 -6.28 -1.02
CA GLY A 404 -9.60 -7.46 -1.85
C GLY A 404 -9.06 -7.13 -3.25
N ASP A 405 -9.28 -5.90 -3.73
CA ASP A 405 -9.01 -5.43 -5.10
C ASP A 405 -9.54 -6.41 -6.17
N GLY A 406 -8.69 -7.34 -6.62
CA GLY A 406 -9.08 -8.44 -7.50
C GLY A 406 -10.14 -9.37 -6.92
N ASP A 407 -10.19 -9.48 -5.59
CA ASP A 407 -11.26 -10.08 -4.81
C ASP A 407 -12.30 -8.99 -4.46
N ASP A 408 -13.59 -9.26 -4.69
CA ASP A 408 -14.64 -8.24 -4.58
C ASP A 408 -15.12 -7.99 -3.14
N HIS A 409 -14.35 -8.39 -2.14
CA HIS A 409 -14.64 -8.17 -0.72
C HIS A 409 -13.78 -7.05 -0.10
N LEU A 410 -14.35 -6.42 0.92
CA LEU A 410 -13.60 -5.65 1.91
C LEU A 410 -13.42 -6.51 3.16
N TYR A 411 -12.17 -6.68 3.60
CA TYR A 411 -11.82 -7.57 4.71
C TYR A 411 -11.38 -6.81 5.95
N TRP A 412 -11.76 -7.33 7.12
CA TRP A 412 -11.18 -6.96 8.41
C TRP A 412 -10.43 -8.17 8.95
N LEU A 413 -9.15 -7.98 9.25
CA LEU A 413 -8.35 -8.96 9.96
C LEU A 413 -8.28 -8.51 11.42
N GLU A 414 -9.11 -9.13 12.26
CA GLU A 414 -9.21 -8.89 13.70
C GLU A 414 -8.03 -9.57 14.41
N GLN A 415 -7.25 -8.83 15.18
CA GLN A 415 -6.22 -9.41 16.03
C GLN A 415 -6.83 -9.99 17.32
N VAL A 416 -7.38 -11.20 17.25
CA VAL A 416 -8.01 -11.85 18.42
C VAL A 416 -7.08 -12.04 19.64
N THR A 417 -5.77 -12.13 19.38
CA THR A 417 -4.68 -12.10 20.38
C THR A 417 -3.40 -11.69 19.68
N ALA A 418 -2.43 -11.10 20.40
CA ALA A 418 -1.11 -10.72 19.86
C ALA A 418 -0.53 -11.70 18.81
N GLY A 419 -0.42 -11.20 17.57
CA GLY A 419 0.10 -11.91 16.42
C GLY A 419 -0.82 -12.94 15.78
N THR A 420 -2.03 -13.17 16.29
CA THR A 420 -3.00 -14.14 15.75
C THR A 420 -4.24 -13.39 15.26
N PHE A 421 -4.58 -13.59 13.99
CA PHE A 421 -5.64 -12.84 13.33
C PHE A 421 -6.78 -13.77 12.89
N ALA A 422 -8.02 -13.28 13.00
CA ALA A 422 -9.19 -13.85 12.35
C ALA A 422 -9.55 -13.00 11.13
N THR A 423 -10.04 -13.62 10.05
CA THR A 423 -10.44 -12.89 8.84
C THR A 423 -11.96 -12.79 8.74
N HIS A 424 -12.44 -11.56 8.66
CA HIS A 424 -13.84 -11.21 8.53
C HIS A 424 -14.14 -10.51 7.21
N THR A 425 -15.28 -10.83 6.61
CA THR A 425 -15.84 -10.02 5.53
C THR A 425 -16.62 -8.86 6.13
N LEU A 426 -16.20 -7.62 5.83
CA LEU A 426 -16.95 -6.40 6.15
C LEU A 426 -18.04 -6.13 5.10
N GLU A 427 -17.69 -6.24 3.82
CA GLU A 427 -18.63 -6.04 2.72
C GLU A 427 -18.34 -7.00 1.55
N GLU A 428 -19.39 -7.60 0.99
CA GLU A 428 -19.33 -8.44 -0.22
C GLU A 428 -19.70 -7.62 -1.47
N GLY A 429 -19.11 -7.96 -2.62
CA GLY A 429 -19.42 -7.29 -3.88
C GLY A 429 -19.00 -5.81 -3.91
N PHE A 430 -18.08 -5.43 -3.03
CA PHE A 430 -17.51 -4.09 -2.94
C PHE A 430 -16.64 -3.76 -4.16
N GLY A 431 -16.03 -4.76 -4.80
CA GLY A 431 -15.20 -4.58 -6.00
C GLY A 431 -13.84 -3.94 -5.70
N GLN A 432 -13.13 -3.51 -6.74
CA GLN A 432 -11.75 -3.01 -6.60
C GLN A 432 -11.68 -1.76 -5.71
N ALA A 433 -10.91 -1.85 -4.63
CA ALA A 433 -10.72 -0.78 -3.65
C ALA A 433 -9.23 -0.46 -3.46
N GLY A 434 -8.89 0.80 -3.17
CA GLY A 434 -7.50 1.24 -3.00
C GLY A 434 -7.27 2.34 -1.96
N GLY A 435 -8.33 3.02 -1.52
CA GLY A 435 -8.27 4.09 -0.53
C GLY A 435 -8.84 3.66 0.81
N THR A 436 -8.11 2.83 1.56
CA THR A 436 -8.50 2.40 2.91
C THR A 436 -7.76 3.18 3.99
N TYR A 437 -8.46 3.59 5.04
CA TYR A 437 -7.91 4.13 6.30
C TYR A 437 -8.70 3.57 7.48
N VAL A 438 -8.02 3.48 8.62
CA VAL A 438 -8.61 3.23 9.95
C VAL A 438 -8.13 4.36 10.84
N ILE A 439 -9.01 5.31 11.16
CA ILE A 439 -8.67 6.52 11.90
C ILE A 439 -9.91 7.19 12.49
N ASP A 440 -9.77 7.81 13.65
CA ASP A 440 -10.78 8.67 14.28
C ASP A 440 -10.99 9.93 13.42
N LEU A 441 -12.04 9.93 12.58
CA LEU A 441 -12.27 10.99 11.59
C LEU A 441 -12.92 12.23 12.20
N ASP A 442 -13.76 12.06 13.23
CA ASP A 442 -14.49 13.16 13.88
C ASP A 442 -14.01 13.52 15.29
N GLY A 443 -12.98 12.83 15.79
CA GLY A 443 -12.33 13.11 17.06
C GLY A 443 -13.10 12.60 18.28
N ASP A 444 -13.99 11.62 18.11
CA ASP A 444 -14.81 11.08 19.19
C ASP A 444 -14.13 9.96 20.01
N GLY A 445 -12.94 9.54 19.56
CA GLY A 445 -12.13 8.51 20.18
C GLY A 445 -12.41 7.08 19.69
N THR A 446 -13.26 6.91 18.67
CA THR A 446 -13.44 5.66 17.94
C THR A 446 -12.95 5.81 16.50
N ASN A 447 -12.37 4.75 15.93
CA ASN A 447 -11.90 4.82 14.55
C ASN A 447 -13.04 4.55 13.57
N GLU A 448 -13.11 5.36 12.52
CA GLU A 448 -13.87 5.06 11.32
C GLU A 448 -13.01 4.38 10.26
N LEU A 449 -13.70 3.70 9.35
CA LEU A 449 -13.08 3.06 8.20
C LEU A 449 -13.44 3.85 6.94
N THR A 450 -12.46 4.18 6.11
CA THR A 450 -12.74 4.66 4.75
C THR A 450 -12.50 3.54 3.75
N ALA A 451 -13.28 3.49 2.67
CA ALA A 451 -12.99 2.64 1.53
C ALA A 451 -13.56 3.22 0.23
N THR A 452 -12.75 3.21 -0.82
CA THR A 452 -13.17 3.51 -2.20
C THR A 452 -13.54 2.24 -2.93
N SER A 453 -14.48 2.30 -3.87
CA SER A 453 -14.69 1.25 -4.86
C SER A 453 -14.70 1.85 -6.26
N TYR A 454 -13.66 1.49 -7.01
CA TYR A 454 -13.47 1.87 -8.38
C TYR A 454 -14.57 1.26 -9.29
N GLU A 455 -14.93 -0.01 -9.06
CA GLU A 455 -15.92 -0.71 -9.91
C GLU A 455 -17.35 -0.24 -9.64
N ASN A 456 -17.67 0.06 -8.38
CA ASN A 456 -19.02 0.43 -7.98
C ASN A 456 -19.26 1.95 -7.92
N ASN A 457 -18.23 2.78 -8.18
CA ASN A 457 -18.32 4.24 -8.16
C ASN A 457 -18.72 4.82 -6.80
N VAL A 458 -18.26 4.20 -5.71
CA VAL A 458 -18.61 4.62 -4.34
C VAL A 458 -17.40 4.95 -3.50
N LEU A 459 -17.54 5.99 -2.68
CA LEU A 459 -16.69 6.28 -1.53
C LEU A 459 -17.56 6.15 -0.29
N ASN A 460 -17.15 5.25 0.62
CA ASN A 460 -17.86 5.04 1.87
C ASN A 460 -16.96 5.28 3.07
N VAL A 461 -17.60 5.77 4.12
CA VAL A 461 -17.12 5.74 5.49
C VAL A 461 -17.97 4.73 6.25
N TYR A 462 -17.35 3.89 7.07
CA TYR A 462 -18.05 2.96 7.95
C TYR A 462 -17.83 3.41 9.39
N VAL A 463 -18.93 3.73 10.06
CA VAL A 463 -18.93 4.04 11.49
C VAL A 463 -19.13 2.73 12.23
N VAL A 464 -18.17 2.38 13.08
CA VAL A 464 -18.21 1.16 13.87
C VAL A 464 -19.12 1.40 15.07
N SER A 465 -20.11 0.53 15.27
CA SER A 465 -20.99 0.60 16.43
C SER A 465 -21.15 -0.78 17.08
N GLY A 466 -21.05 -0.80 18.41
CA GLY A 466 -21.10 -2.03 19.21
C GLY A 466 -19.72 -2.53 19.60
N ALA A 467 -19.58 -2.94 20.86
CA ALA A 467 -18.41 -3.67 21.33
C ALA A 467 -18.55 -5.16 20.95
N PRO A 468 -17.43 -5.88 20.68
CA PRO A 468 -17.45 -7.32 20.54
C PRO A 468 -18.02 -8.07 21.76
#